data_AF-A0A378H812-F1
#
_entry.id   AF-A0A378H812-F1
#
_cell.length_a   1.000
_cell.length_b   1.000
_cell.length_c   1.000
_cell.angle_alpha   90.00
_cell.angle_beta   90.00
_cell.angle_gamma   90.00
#
_symmetry.space_group_name_H-M   'P 1'
#
loop_
_entity.id
_entity.type
_entity.pdbx_description
1 polymer ?
#
loop_
_entity_poly.entity_id
_entity_poly.type
_entity_poly.pdbx_seq_one_letter_code
_entity_poly.pdbx_strand_id
1 'polypeptide(L)'
;MKDLLKFLKAQTKTEEFDAIKIALASPDMIRSWSFGEVKKPETINYRTFKPERDGLFCARIFGPVKDYECLCGKYKRLKHRGVICEKCGVEVTQTKVRRERMGHISWHVRLRTSGS
;
A
#
# COMPACT_ATOMS: atom_id res chain seq x y z
N MET A 1 33.19 -4.71 21.47
CA MET A 1 32.59 -5.81 20.67
C MET A 1 31.22 -6.28 21.18
N LYS A 2 30.84 -6.08 22.46
CA LYS A 2 29.51 -6.46 22.97
C LYS A 2 28.38 -5.55 22.47
N ASP A 3 28.66 -4.29 22.14
CA ASP A 3 27.66 -3.31 21.69
C ASP A 3 27.24 -3.49 20.22
N LEU A 4 28.13 -4.02 19.38
CA LEU A 4 27.83 -4.39 17.99
C LEU A 4 26.84 -5.56 17.90
N LEU A 5 26.97 -6.53 18.82
CA LEU A 5 26.02 -7.64 18.95
C LEU A 5 24.63 -7.17 19.39
N LYS A 6 24.54 -6.14 20.23
CA LYS A 6 23.24 -5.52 20.61
C LYS A 6 22.55 -4.83 19.44
N PHE A 7 23.30 -4.17 18.56
CA PHE A 7 22.77 -3.48 17.38
C PHE A 7 22.23 -4.46 16.32
N LEU A 8 22.92 -5.58 16.10
CA LEU A 8 22.45 -6.64 15.18
C LEU A 8 21.22 -7.37 15.72
N LYS A 9 21.11 -7.56 17.05
CA LYS A 9 19.95 -8.20 17.69
C LYS A 9 18.66 -7.36 17.61
N ALA A 10 18.78 -6.05 17.41
CA ALA A 10 17.65 -5.14 17.27
C ALA A 10 16.99 -5.21 15.88
N GLN A 11 17.69 -5.71 14.86
CA GLN A 11 17.18 -5.74 13.47
C GLN A 11 16.27 -6.92 13.14
N THR A 12 16.11 -7.89 14.05
CA THR A 12 15.30 -9.10 13.84
C THR A 12 14.32 -9.36 14.98
N LYS A 13 13.72 -8.31 15.55
CA LYS A 13 12.59 -8.49 16.45
C LYS A 13 11.30 -8.48 15.62
N THR A 14 11.03 -9.60 14.94
CA THR A 14 9.63 -10.02 14.82
C THR A 14 9.19 -10.29 16.24
N GLU A 15 8.44 -9.36 16.83
CA GLU A 15 7.84 -9.58 18.14
C GLU A 15 6.94 -10.80 18.01
N GLU A 16 7.40 -11.93 18.55
CA GLU A 16 6.57 -13.11 18.72
C GLU A 16 5.40 -12.71 19.61
N PHE A 17 4.18 -12.84 19.10
CA PHE A 17 2.97 -12.49 19.82
C PHE A 17 2.41 -13.73 20.50
N ASP A 18 2.02 -13.61 21.77
CA ASP A 18 1.49 -14.72 22.56
C ASP A 18 -0.02 -14.94 22.35
N ALA A 19 -0.74 -13.92 21.86
CA ALA A 19 -2.19 -13.96 21.67
C ALA A 19 -2.64 -13.13 20.46
N ILE A 20 -3.68 -13.63 19.78
CA ILE A 20 -4.36 -12.93 18.67
C ILE A 20 -5.76 -12.51 19.15
N LYS A 21 -6.12 -11.24 18.94
CA LYS A 21 -7.45 -10.71 19.20
C LYS A 21 -8.16 -10.38 17.89
N ILE A 22 -9.42 -10.74 17.79
CA ILE A 22 -10.31 -10.37 16.68
C ILE A 22 -11.39 -9.43 17.22
N ALA A 23 -11.66 -8.34 16.52
CA ALA A 23 -12.68 -7.37 16.87
C ALA A 23 -13.31 -6.77 15.60
N LEU A 24 -14.50 -6.19 15.73
CA LEU A 24 -15.12 -5.44 14.65
C LEU A 24 -14.35 -4.13 14.41
N ALA A 25 -13.94 -3.91 13.16
CA ALA A 25 -13.29 -2.67 12.76
C ALA A 25 -14.33 -1.55 12.59
N SER A 26 -14.08 -0.40 13.19
CA SER A 26 -14.89 0.80 12.95
C SER A 26 -14.58 1.40 11.56
N PRO A 27 -15.49 2.19 10.98
CA PRO A 27 -15.22 2.87 9.70
C PRO A 27 -13.95 3.73 9.73
N ASP A 28 -13.67 4.39 10.85
CA ASP A 28 -12.47 5.21 11.01
C ASP A 28 -11.20 4.37 11.13
N MET A 29 -11.28 3.18 11.74
CA MET A 29 -10.18 2.23 11.78
C MET A 29 -9.83 1.71 10.36
N ILE A 30 -10.84 1.39 9.54
CA ILE A 30 -10.63 0.99 8.14
C ILE A 30 -9.95 2.09 7.33
N ARG A 31 -10.35 3.35 7.54
CA ARG A 31 -9.70 4.52 6.91
C ARG A 31 -8.24 4.67 7.36
N SER A 32 -7.94 4.40 8.63
CA SER A 32 -6.58 4.51 9.17
C SER A 32 -5.59 3.52 8.55
N TRP A 33 -6.06 2.34 8.12
CA TRP A 33 -5.22 1.34 7.44
C TRP A 33 -5.04 1.64 5.95
N SER A 34 -5.85 2.54 5.40
CA SER A 34 -5.91 2.76 3.97
C SER A 34 -4.93 3.82 3.50
N PHE A 35 -4.25 3.51 2.40
CA PHE A 35 -3.34 4.42 1.71
C PHE A 35 -4.05 5.27 0.63
N GLY A 36 -5.34 5.05 0.42
CA GLY A 36 -6.13 5.81 -0.54
C GLY A 36 -7.46 5.16 -0.91
N GLU A 37 -8.31 5.97 -1.51
CA GLU A 37 -9.65 5.60 -1.95
C GLU A 37 -9.64 5.08 -3.39
N VAL A 38 -10.29 3.94 -3.62
CA VAL A 38 -10.55 3.41 -4.96
C VAL A 38 -11.92 3.91 -5.42
N LYS A 39 -11.94 4.63 -6.55
CA LYS A 39 -13.15 5.26 -7.09
C LYS A 39 -13.71 4.55 -8.31
N LYS A 40 -12.83 3.91 -9.08
CA LYS A 40 -13.19 3.25 -10.34
C LYS A 40 -13.00 1.74 -10.24
N PRO A 41 -13.86 0.95 -10.91
CA PRO A 41 -13.68 -0.50 -11.01
C PRO A 41 -12.61 -0.91 -12.03
N GLU A 42 -11.99 0.06 -12.72
CA GLU A 42 -10.97 -0.18 -13.74
C GLU A 42 -9.73 -0.85 -13.14
N THR A 43 -9.15 -1.79 -13.87
CA THR A 43 -7.99 -2.58 -13.42
C THR A 43 -6.71 -2.16 -14.13
N ILE A 44 -6.55 -2.61 -15.36
CA ILE A 44 -5.38 -2.34 -16.21
C ILE A 44 -5.84 -1.93 -17.60
N ASN A 45 -5.05 -1.06 -18.22
CA ASN A 45 -5.29 -0.66 -19.60
C ASN A 45 -4.97 -1.83 -20.55
N TYR A 46 -5.89 -2.13 -21.46
CA TYR A 46 -5.76 -3.26 -22.39
C TYR A 46 -4.60 -3.13 -23.40
N ARG A 47 -4.19 -1.90 -23.76
CA ARG A 47 -3.07 -1.69 -24.71
C ARG A 47 -1.73 -1.59 -24.01
N THR A 48 -1.67 -0.83 -22.91
CA THR A 48 -0.41 -0.47 -22.26
C THR A 48 -0.04 -1.38 -21.10
N PHE A 49 -0.97 -2.23 -20.64
CA PHE A 49 -0.85 -3.04 -19.43
C PHE A 49 -0.51 -2.22 -18.17
N LYS A 50 -0.68 -0.90 -18.22
CA LYS A 50 -0.46 -0.02 -17.08
C LYS A 50 -1.72 0.01 -16.23
N PRO A 51 -1.58 -0.01 -14.88
CA PRO A 51 -2.71 0.18 -13.99
C PRO A 51 -3.37 1.54 -14.22
N GLU A 52 -4.70 1.54 -14.19
CA GLU A 52 -5.47 2.78 -14.32
C GLU A 52 -5.40 3.63 -13.04
N ARG A 53 -5.57 4.95 -13.19
CA ARG A 53 -5.55 5.88 -12.07
C ARG A 53 -6.86 5.76 -11.28
N ASP A 54 -6.75 5.66 -9.96
CA ASP A 54 -7.87 5.49 -9.02
C ASP A 54 -8.69 4.20 -9.23
N GLY A 55 -8.14 3.26 -9.99
CA GLY A 55 -8.65 1.91 -10.17
C GLY A 55 -8.17 0.93 -9.10
N LEU A 56 -8.62 -0.32 -9.23
CA LEU A 56 -8.34 -1.41 -8.27
C LEU A 56 -6.85 -1.74 -8.13
N PHE A 57 -6.03 -1.46 -9.14
CA PHE A 57 -4.58 -1.72 -9.12
C PHE A 57 -3.73 -0.45 -9.10
N CYS A 58 -4.33 0.71 -8.76
CA CYS A 58 -3.67 2.00 -8.84
C CYS A 58 -2.32 2.03 -8.11
N ALA A 59 -1.25 2.37 -8.84
CA ALA A 59 0.10 2.40 -8.28
C ALA A 59 0.32 3.48 -7.21
N ARG A 60 -0.54 4.51 -7.17
CA ARG A 60 -0.50 5.55 -6.14
C ARG A 60 -0.90 5.03 -4.77
N ILE A 61 -1.92 4.17 -4.71
CA ILE A 61 -2.48 3.62 -3.47
C ILE A 61 -1.63 2.45 -3.00
N PHE A 62 -1.47 1.46 -3.87
CA PHE A 62 -0.84 0.19 -3.51
C PHE A 62 0.70 0.21 -3.63
N GLY A 63 1.26 1.14 -4.42
CA GLY A 63 2.71 1.23 -4.64
C GLY A 63 3.16 0.86 -6.07
N PRO A 64 4.45 0.96 -6.37
CA PRO A 64 4.99 0.84 -7.72
C PRO A 64 4.88 -0.58 -8.28
N VAL A 65 4.77 -0.71 -9.61
CA VAL A 65 4.69 -2.00 -10.32
C VAL A 65 6.06 -2.66 -10.46
N LYS A 66 7.13 -1.84 -10.48
CA LYS A 66 8.52 -2.27 -10.60
C LYS A 66 9.32 -1.72 -9.43
N ASP A 67 10.34 -2.44 -9.02
CA ASP A 67 11.16 -2.05 -7.88
C ASP A 67 11.92 -0.75 -8.15
N TYR A 68 11.77 0.22 -7.23
CA TYR A 68 12.43 1.51 -7.29
C TYR A 68 12.21 2.26 -8.63
N GLU A 69 11.03 2.10 -9.22
CA GLU A 69 10.62 2.81 -10.43
C GLU A 69 9.18 3.32 -10.31
N CYS A 70 8.98 4.60 -10.60
CA CYS A 70 7.63 5.18 -10.66
C CYS A 70 6.89 4.79 -11.95
N LEU A 71 5.56 4.84 -11.96
CA LEU A 71 4.73 4.39 -13.10
C LEU A 71 5.02 5.13 -14.41
N CYS A 72 5.37 6.42 -14.35
CA CYS A 72 5.67 7.22 -15.53
C CYS A 72 7.11 7.09 -16.02
N GLY A 73 8.00 6.46 -15.25
CA GLY A 73 9.42 6.32 -15.58
C GLY A 73 10.28 7.57 -15.40
N LYS A 74 9.78 8.67 -14.83
CA LYS A 74 10.57 9.88 -14.52
C LYS A 74 11.68 9.57 -13.51
N TYR A 75 11.31 8.93 -12.40
CA TYR A 75 12.23 8.48 -11.36
C TYR A 75 12.47 6.98 -11.49
N LYS A 76 13.74 6.61 -11.63
CA LYS A 76 14.23 5.23 -11.78
C LYS A 76 15.46 5.02 -10.91
N ARG A 77 15.69 3.76 -10.51
CA ARG A 77 16.85 3.30 -9.74
C ARG A 77 16.79 3.72 -8.26
N LEU A 78 17.65 3.11 -7.44
CA LEU A 78 17.70 3.33 -5.98
C LEU A 78 17.98 4.78 -5.55
N LYS A 79 18.53 5.63 -6.43
CA LYS A 79 18.89 7.02 -6.09
C LYS A 79 17.71 7.86 -5.61
N HIS A 80 16.50 7.54 -6.07
CA HIS A 80 15.28 8.28 -5.74
C HIS A 80 14.38 7.51 -4.77
N ARG A 81 14.92 6.56 -3.99
CA ARG A 81 14.14 5.80 -3.00
C ARG A 81 13.42 6.74 -2.02
N GLY A 82 12.13 6.50 -1.83
CA GLY A 82 11.26 7.29 -0.94
C GLY A 82 10.73 8.59 -1.56
N VAL A 83 11.13 8.94 -2.78
CA VAL A 83 10.61 10.13 -3.47
C VAL A 83 9.24 9.81 -4.07
N ILE A 84 8.27 10.71 -3.87
CA ILE A 84 6.95 10.65 -4.50
C ILE A 84 7.02 11.40 -5.84
N CYS A 85 6.60 10.73 -6.92
CA CYS A 85 6.64 11.34 -8.24
C CYS A 85 5.57 12.43 -8.41
N GLU A 86 5.95 13.65 -8.77
CA GLU A 86 5.01 14.76 -9.02
C GLU A 86 4.00 14.46 -10.15
N LYS A 87 4.41 13.70 -11.18
CA LYS A 87 3.58 13.44 -12.36
C LYS A 87 2.55 12.33 -12.13
N CYS A 88 2.94 11.25 -11.45
CA CYS A 88 2.08 10.07 -11.26
C CYS A 88 1.65 9.82 -9.82
N GLY A 89 2.22 10.53 -8.84
CA GLY A 89 1.95 10.35 -7.41
C GLY A 89 2.46 9.03 -6.83
N VAL A 90 3.25 8.25 -7.60
CA VAL A 90 3.77 6.96 -7.15
C VAL A 90 5.05 7.17 -6.38
N GLU A 91 5.10 6.60 -5.18
CA GLU A 91 6.29 6.54 -4.34
C GLU A 91 7.28 5.51 -4.87
N VAL A 92 8.56 5.89 -4.96
CA VAL A 92 9.64 5.02 -5.41
C VAL A 92 10.09 4.12 -4.26
N THR A 93 9.50 2.93 -4.20
CA THR A 93 9.78 1.91 -3.18
C THR A 93 9.85 0.52 -3.82
N GLN A 94 9.97 -0.53 -3.00
CA GLN A 94 9.92 -1.92 -3.46
C GLN A 94 8.49 -2.31 -3.80
N THR A 95 8.33 -3.19 -4.79
CA THR A 95 7.02 -3.72 -5.20
C THR A 95 6.36 -4.54 -4.09
N LYS A 96 7.14 -5.04 -3.12
CA LYS A 96 6.65 -5.78 -1.95
C LYS A 96 5.55 -5.04 -1.17
N VAL A 97 5.62 -3.72 -1.09
CA VAL A 97 4.61 -2.92 -0.35
C VAL A 97 3.19 -3.10 -0.89
N ARG A 98 3.02 -3.52 -2.16
CA ARG A 98 1.70 -3.79 -2.76
C ARG A 98 0.96 -4.92 -2.06
N ARG A 99 1.66 -5.79 -1.33
CA ARG A 99 1.06 -6.88 -0.54
C ARG A 99 0.69 -6.45 0.88
N GLU A 100 1.20 -5.31 1.33
CA GLU A 100 1.05 -4.82 2.71
C GLU A 100 0.08 -3.63 2.78
N ARG A 101 0.01 -2.80 1.74
CA ARG A 101 -0.86 -1.61 1.69
C ARG A 101 -2.31 -1.99 1.39
N MET A 102 -3.23 -1.42 2.17
CA MET A 102 -4.68 -1.57 1.99
C MET A 102 -5.29 -0.33 1.32
N GLY A 103 -6.36 -0.55 0.55
CA GLY A 103 -7.22 0.50 -0.02
C GLY A 103 -8.61 0.44 0.61
N HIS A 104 -9.36 1.53 0.55
CA HIS A 104 -10.77 1.54 0.96
C HIS A 104 -11.67 2.07 -0.16
N ILE A 105 -12.96 1.77 -0.05
CA ILE A 105 -14.01 2.30 -0.92
C ILE A 105 -15.02 3.00 -0.02
N SER A 106 -15.31 4.27 -0.32
CA SER A 106 -16.37 5.00 0.35
C SER A 106 -17.71 4.61 -0.28
N TRP A 107 -18.62 4.12 0.56
CA TRP A 107 -19.98 3.85 0.14
C TRP A 107 -20.84 5.10 0.36
N HIS A 108 -21.58 5.51 -0.67
CA HIS A 108 -22.56 6.58 -0.53
C HIS A 108 -23.76 6.17 0.33
N VAL A 109 -24.13 4.89 0.29
CA VAL A 109 -25.22 4.31 1.07
C VAL A 109 -24.64 3.27 2.01
N ARG A 110 -25.00 3.34 3.30
CA ARG A 110 -24.63 2.31 4.27
C ARG A 110 -25.32 1.01 3.87
N LEU A 111 -24.55 0.02 3.47
CA LEU A 111 -25.02 -1.34 3.30
C LEU A 111 -25.40 -1.86 4.69
N ARG A 112 -26.69 -1.86 5.01
CA ARG A 112 -27.19 -2.71 6.10
C ARG A 112 -27.10 -4.14 5.59
N THR A 113 -26.38 -5.00 6.29
CA THR A 113 -26.68 -6.43 6.21
C THR A 113 -28.09 -6.57 6.78
N SER A 114 -29.08 -6.72 5.90
CA SER A 114 -30.40 -7.19 6.29
C SER A 114 -30.20 -8.57 6.91
N GLY A 115 -30.26 -8.62 8.23
CA GLY A 115 -30.06 -9.83 9.00
C GLY A 115 -30.85 -9.71 10.29
N SER A 116 -32.06 -10.27 10.24
CA SER A 116 -32.95 -10.65 11.35
C SER A 116 -33.68 -9.52 12.07
#